data_AF-A0A519M6T7-F1
#
_entry.id   AF-A0A519M6T7-F1
#
_cell.length_a   1.000
_cell.length_b   1.000
_cell.length_c   1.000
_cell.angle_alpha   90.00
_cell.angle_beta   90.00
_cell.angle_gamma   90.00
#
_symmetry.space_group_name_H-M   'P 1'
#
loop_
_entity.id
_entity.type
_entity.pdbx_description
1 polymer ?
#
loop_
_entity_poly.entity_id
_entity_poly.type
_entity_poly.pdbx_seq_one_letter_code
_entity_poly.pdbx_strand_id
1 'polypeptide(L)'
;MDTILPLEEARAGWVNEVFSNPSDEYDKVWHNKLVFQEVRNGDYLAIDLNIISYGKIIYLSHDDGGGHGYVMADSFTELLSKWSVLGCVGAEDWQWLPFCEDKYSGIDPNCENAQLWKQTLGLPT
;
A
#
# COMPACT_ATOMS: atom_id res chain seq x y z
N MET A 1 8.81 10.43 -18.75
CA MET A 1 8.16 9.14 -19.03
C MET A 1 6.84 9.17 -18.29
N ASP A 2 5.73 9.05 -19.00
CA ASP A 2 4.40 8.95 -18.39
C ASP A 2 4.23 7.54 -17.81
N THR A 3 4.56 7.36 -16.53
CA THR A 3 4.52 6.06 -15.87
C THR A 3 3.15 5.72 -15.27
N ILE A 4 2.30 6.72 -15.06
CA ILE A 4 0.97 6.53 -14.42
C ILE A 4 -0.03 5.87 -15.38
N LEU A 5 -0.05 6.27 -16.66
CA LEU A 5 -1.04 5.73 -17.61
C LEU A 5 -0.90 4.20 -17.79
N PRO A 6 0.30 3.64 -18.02
CA PRO A 6 0.46 2.19 -18.11
C PRO A 6 0.07 1.45 -16.82
N LEU A 7 0.29 2.05 -15.65
CA LEU A 7 -0.12 1.47 -14.37
C LEU A 7 -1.64 1.41 -14.24
N GLU A 8 -2.32 2.48 -14.65
CA GLU A 8 -3.78 2.51 -14.65
C GLU A 8 -4.39 1.54 -15.67
N GLU A 9 -3.77 1.39 -16.84
CA GLU A 9 -4.18 0.38 -17.83
C GLU A 9 -4.02 -1.04 -17.26
N ALA A 10 -2.90 -1.33 -16.57
CA ALA A 10 -2.68 -2.62 -15.93
C ALA A 10 -3.69 -2.90 -14.80
N ARG A 11 -3.89 -1.93 -13.90
CA ARG A 11 -4.90 -2.03 -12.82
C ARG A 11 -6.31 -2.22 -13.39
N ALA A 12 -6.67 -1.49 -14.45
CA ALA A 12 -7.95 -1.66 -15.11
C ALA A 12 -8.12 -3.06 -15.72
N GLY A 13 -7.04 -3.64 -16.26
CA GLY A 13 -7.00 -5.05 -16.68
C GLY A 13 -7.34 -6.00 -15.53
N TRP A 14 -6.67 -5.86 -14.38
CA TRP A 14 -6.96 -6.65 -13.18
C TRP A 14 -8.43 -6.53 -12.73
N VAL A 15 -8.99 -5.32 -12.70
CA VAL A 15 -10.41 -5.11 -12.36
C VAL A 15 -11.33 -5.77 -13.39
N ASN A 16 -11.03 -5.67 -14.68
CA ASN A 16 -11.93 -6.20 -15.71
C ASN A 16 -11.90 -7.72 -15.81
N GLU A 17 -10.73 -8.33 -15.60
CA GLU A 17 -10.50 -9.75 -15.87
C GLU A 17 -10.54 -10.63 -14.61
N VAL A 18 -10.17 -10.09 -13.46
CA VAL A 18 -9.97 -10.86 -12.22
C VAL A 18 -10.86 -10.34 -11.09
N PHE A 19 -10.76 -9.04 -10.77
CA PHE A 19 -11.45 -8.40 -9.65
C PHE A 19 -12.68 -7.62 -10.12
N SER A 20 -13.58 -8.32 -10.81
CA SER A 20 -14.68 -7.70 -11.56
C SER A 20 -15.94 -7.45 -10.75
N ASN A 21 -16.06 -8.03 -9.56
CA ASN A 21 -17.26 -7.96 -8.74
C ASN A 21 -17.12 -6.93 -7.61
N PRO A 22 -17.61 -5.68 -7.77
CA PRO A 22 -17.47 -4.65 -6.74
C PRO A 22 -18.28 -4.93 -5.45
N SER A 23 -19.11 -5.99 -5.43
CA SER A 23 -19.81 -6.44 -4.22
C SER A 23 -19.04 -7.53 -3.45
N ASP A 24 -17.97 -8.08 -4.03
CA ASP A 24 -17.06 -8.96 -3.33
C ASP A 24 -16.07 -8.15 -2.47
N GLU A 25 -15.76 -8.67 -1.28
CA GLU A 25 -14.96 -7.95 -0.28
C GLU A 25 -13.48 -7.82 -0.66
N TYR A 26 -12.97 -8.76 -1.45
CA TYR A 26 -11.61 -8.72 -1.99
C TYR A 26 -11.57 -7.81 -3.21
N ASP A 27 -12.45 -8.06 -4.18
CA ASP A 27 -12.48 -7.31 -5.44
C ASP A 27 -12.67 -5.81 -5.21
N LYS A 28 -13.60 -5.41 -4.33
CA LYS A 28 -13.93 -4.00 -4.05
C LYS A 28 -12.71 -3.13 -3.74
N VAL A 29 -11.65 -3.70 -3.17
CA VAL A 29 -10.41 -2.98 -2.84
C VAL A 29 -9.72 -2.46 -4.09
N TRP A 30 -9.80 -3.16 -5.22
CA TRP A 30 -9.22 -2.75 -6.50
C TRP A 30 -9.99 -1.64 -7.23
N HIS A 31 -11.24 -1.39 -6.83
CA HIS A 31 -12.10 -0.37 -7.44
C HIS A 31 -11.87 1.03 -6.85
N ASN A 32 -12.08 2.06 -7.69
CA ASN A 32 -11.92 3.48 -7.34
C ASN A 32 -10.55 3.80 -6.75
N LYS A 33 -9.49 3.34 -7.44
CA LYS A 33 -8.10 3.52 -7.06
C LYS A 33 -7.31 4.25 -8.14
N LEU A 34 -6.28 4.98 -7.73
CA LEU A 34 -5.23 5.51 -8.59
C LEU A 34 -3.89 4.91 -8.16
N VAL A 35 -3.36 3.97 -8.92
CA VAL A 35 -2.06 3.34 -8.70
C VAL A 35 -0.94 4.30 -9.07
N PHE A 36 0.04 4.40 -8.19
CA PHE A 36 1.25 5.21 -8.41
C PHE A 36 2.54 4.39 -8.40
N GLN A 37 2.49 3.13 -7.94
CA GLN A 37 3.66 2.26 -7.88
C GLN A 37 3.27 0.80 -8.04
N GLU A 38 4.00 0.08 -8.89
CA GLU A 38 3.98 -1.37 -9.00
C GLU A 38 4.98 -1.99 -8.00
N VAL A 39 4.57 -3.06 -7.31
CA VAL A 39 5.43 -3.85 -6.42
C VAL A 39 6.28 -4.88 -7.20
N ARG A 40 5.90 -5.14 -8.47
CA ARG A 40 6.57 -5.95 -9.50
C ARG A 40 6.38 -7.46 -9.39
N ASN A 41 5.28 -7.86 -8.77
CA ASN A 41 4.78 -9.24 -8.70
C ASN A 41 3.30 -9.35 -9.10
N GLY A 42 2.64 -8.24 -9.46
CA GLY A 42 1.18 -8.16 -9.64
C GLY A 42 0.51 -7.21 -8.63
N ASP A 43 1.21 -6.86 -7.55
CA ASP A 43 0.70 -5.99 -6.51
C ASP A 43 1.01 -4.51 -6.78
N TYR A 44 0.23 -3.64 -6.14
CA TYR A 44 0.33 -2.20 -6.34
C TYR A 44 0.14 -1.41 -5.06
N LEU A 45 0.73 -0.22 -5.03
CA LEU A 45 0.37 0.85 -4.10
C LEU A 45 -0.53 1.85 -4.81
N ALA A 46 -1.64 2.19 -4.17
CA ALA A 46 -2.66 3.04 -4.76
C ALA A 46 -3.17 4.11 -3.79
N ILE A 47 -3.62 5.23 -4.34
CA ILE A 47 -4.41 6.23 -3.65
C ILE A 47 -5.88 5.82 -3.77
N ASP A 48 -6.59 5.81 -2.65
CA ASP A 48 -8.03 5.57 -2.64
C ASP A 48 -8.81 6.82 -3.09
N LEU A 49 -9.76 6.64 -3.99
CA LEU A 49 -10.61 7.69 -4.53
C LEU A 49 -12.05 7.60 -3.99
N ASN A 50 -12.35 6.60 -3.16
CA ASN A 50 -13.64 6.51 -2.49
C ASN A 50 -13.83 7.68 -1.51
N ILE A 51 -15.04 8.24 -1.42
CA ILE A 51 -15.31 9.47 -0.66
C ILE A 51 -14.97 9.39 0.83
N ILE A 52 -15.11 8.21 1.44
CA ILE A 52 -14.87 8.01 2.89
C ILE A 52 -13.38 7.88 3.20
N SER A 53 -12.60 7.32 2.28
CA SER A 53 -11.18 6.99 2.42
C SER A 53 -10.29 7.78 1.47
N TYR A 54 -10.81 8.87 0.91
CA TYR A 54 -10.16 9.63 -0.16
C TYR A 54 -8.76 10.07 0.27
N GLY A 55 -7.76 9.75 -0.56
CA GLY A 55 -6.37 10.11 -0.34
C GLY A 55 -5.55 9.09 0.46
N LYS A 56 -6.18 8.12 1.13
CA LYS A 56 -5.47 7.05 1.84
C LYS A 56 -4.64 6.22 0.88
N ILE A 57 -3.49 5.76 1.34
CA ILE A 57 -2.62 4.85 0.59
C ILE A 57 -2.99 3.42 0.94
N ILE A 58 -3.41 2.67 -0.08
CA ILE A 58 -3.91 1.30 0.02
C ILE A 58 -2.99 0.36 -0.75
N TYR A 59 -2.69 -0.78 -0.15
CA TYR A 59 -1.98 -1.87 -0.80
C TYR A 59 -2.98 -2.80 -1.53
N LEU A 60 -2.72 -3.10 -2.80
CA LEU A 60 -3.54 -3.96 -3.66
C LEU A 60 -2.78 -5.26 -3.92
N SER A 61 -3.23 -6.37 -3.32
CA SER A 61 -2.68 -7.70 -3.61
C SER A 61 -3.43 -8.40 -4.73
N HIS A 62 -2.70 -9.08 -5.61
CA HIS A 62 -3.21 -9.89 -6.72
C HIS A 62 -3.52 -11.35 -6.33
N ASP A 63 -3.00 -11.88 -5.21
CA ASP A 63 -3.03 -13.32 -4.88
C ASP A 63 -3.27 -13.66 -3.39
N ASP A 64 -4.24 -12.99 -2.75
CA ASP A 64 -4.60 -13.20 -1.32
C ASP A 64 -3.46 -12.83 -0.33
N GLY A 65 -2.58 -11.91 -0.71
CA GLY A 65 -1.53 -11.37 0.15
C GLY A 65 -2.09 -10.75 1.43
N GLY A 66 -1.37 -10.91 2.55
CA GLY A 66 -1.82 -10.48 3.88
C GLY A 66 -2.05 -8.96 3.95
N GLY A 67 -1.34 -8.19 3.14
CA GLY A 67 -1.49 -6.74 3.01
C GLY A 67 -2.70 -6.28 2.21
N HIS A 68 -3.48 -7.17 1.59
CA HIS A 68 -4.58 -6.78 0.69
C HIS A 68 -5.59 -5.84 1.37
N GLY A 69 -5.68 -4.61 0.87
CA GLY A 69 -6.57 -3.57 1.38
C GLY A 69 -6.11 -2.91 2.67
N TYR A 70 -4.86 -3.13 3.11
CA TYR A 70 -4.28 -2.39 4.24
C TYR A 70 -4.11 -0.93 3.88
N VAL A 71 -4.43 -0.07 4.84
CA VAL A 71 -4.01 1.33 4.84
C VAL A 71 -2.56 1.37 5.24
N MET A 72 -1.69 1.91 4.38
CA MET A 72 -0.29 2.18 4.72
C MET A 72 -0.10 3.56 5.34
N ALA A 73 -0.92 4.54 4.94
CA ALA A 73 -0.93 5.91 5.46
C ALA A 73 -2.25 6.62 5.08
N ASP A 74 -2.62 7.69 5.79
CA ASP A 74 -3.83 8.46 5.46
C ASP A 74 -3.63 9.43 4.29
N SER A 75 -2.38 9.65 3.86
CA SER A 75 -2.06 10.45 2.68
C SER A 75 -0.72 10.06 2.06
N PHE A 76 -0.49 10.46 0.81
CA PHE A 76 0.80 10.27 0.15
C PHE A 76 1.94 10.97 0.89
N THR A 77 1.71 12.17 1.41
CA THR A 77 2.72 12.91 2.20
C THR A 77 3.08 12.18 3.49
N GLU A 78 2.08 11.60 4.16
CA GLU A 78 2.31 10.82 5.37
C GLU A 78 3.03 9.50 5.08
N LEU A 79 2.70 8.83 3.97
CA LEU A 79 3.48 7.66 3.51
C LEU A 79 4.95 8.04 3.39
N LEU A 80 5.27 9.12 2.66
CA LEU A 80 6.65 9.55 2.47
C LEU A 80 7.33 9.89 3.81
N SER A 81 6.63 10.57 4.73
CA SER A 81 7.23 10.97 6.01
C SER A 81 7.50 9.76 6.92
N LYS A 82 6.59 8.80 7.01
CA LYS A 82 6.74 7.64 7.88
C LYS A 82 7.65 6.56 7.28
N TRP A 83 7.49 6.28 6.00
CA TRP A 83 8.21 5.20 5.32
C TRP A 83 9.70 5.54 5.13
N SER A 84 10.03 6.82 4.92
CA SER A 84 11.42 7.27 4.83
C SER A 84 12.20 7.16 6.15
N VAL A 85 11.54 7.33 7.30
CA VAL A 85 12.15 7.11 8.63
C VAL A 85 12.59 5.66 8.81
N LEU A 86 11.89 4.72 8.17
CA LEU A 86 12.25 3.30 8.15
C LEU A 86 13.29 2.95 7.08
N GLY A 87 13.80 3.94 6.33
CA GLY A 87 14.73 3.72 5.23
C GLY A 87 14.08 3.14 3.97
N CYS A 88 12.78 3.36 3.77
CA CYS A 88 12.02 2.86 2.63
C CYS A 88 12.16 1.33 2.48
N VAL A 89 11.69 0.59 3.50
CA VAL A 89 11.83 -0.87 3.70
C VAL A 89 11.42 -1.76 2.52
N GLY A 90 10.77 -1.20 1.52
CA GLY A 90 10.26 -1.87 0.33
C GLY A 90 8.74 -1.95 0.34
N ALA A 91 8.16 -2.11 -0.85
CA ALA A 91 6.73 -1.96 -1.11
C ALA A 91 5.91 -3.23 -0.90
N GLU A 92 6.58 -4.38 -0.78
CA GLU A 92 5.93 -5.65 -0.58
C GLU A 92 5.36 -5.78 0.84
N ASP A 93 4.23 -6.46 1.00
CA ASP A 93 3.47 -6.46 2.25
C ASP A 93 4.30 -6.90 3.46
N TRP A 94 5.01 -8.02 3.37
CA TRP A 94 5.85 -8.54 4.45
C TRP A 94 7.04 -7.62 4.80
N GLN A 95 7.38 -6.65 3.96
CA GLN A 95 8.43 -5.67 4.26
C GLN A 95 7.97 -4.58 5.21
N TRP A 96 6.69 -4.17 5.13
CA TRP A 96 6.16 -3.05 5.93
C TRP A 96 5.08 -3.43 6.93
N LEU A 97 4.38 -4.57 6.74
CA LEU A 97 3.39 -5.11 7.68
C LEU A 97 3.89 -5.23 9.13
N PRO A 98 5.16 -5.59 9.41
CA PRO A 98 5.66 -5.64 10.79
C PRO A 98 5.61 -4.31 11.54
N PHE A 99 5.43 -3.20 10.83
CA PHE A 99 5.32 -1.85 11.40
C PHE A 99 3.88 -1.36 11.53
N CYS A 100 2.88 -2.19 11.22
CA CYS A 100 1.47 -1.86 11.38
C CYS A 100 0.87 -2.60 12.59
N GLU A 101 0.05 -1.90 13.38
CA GLU A 101 -0.72 -2.52 14.46
C GLU A 101 -1.89 -3.35 13.92
N ASP A 102 -2.58 -2.80 12.91
CA ASP A 102 -3.74 -3.39 12.28
C ASP A 102 -3.88 -2.92 10.81
N LYS A 103 -4.98 -3.32 10.15
CA LYS A 103 -5.28 -3.04 8.74
C LYS A 103 -5.56 -1.56 8.42
N TYR A 104 -5.84 -0.74 9.43
CA TYR A 104 -6.42 0.60 9.26
C TYR A 104 -5.52 1.72 9.78
N SER A 105 -4.68 1.42 10.78
CA SER A 105 -3.87 2.41 11.51
C SER A 105 -2.66 2.95 10.72
N GLY A 106 -2.28 2.27 9.63
CA GLY A 106 -1.10 2.64 8.85
C GLY A 106 0.22 2.16 9.46
N ILE A 107 1.31 2.46 8.75
CA ILE A 107 2.67 2.25 9.23
C ILE A 107 2.90 3.12 10.47
N ASP A 108 3.47 2.55 11.52
CA ASP A 108 3.96 3.26 12.69
C ASP A 108 5.51 3.19 12.74
N PRO A 109 6.21 4.29 12.43
CA PRO A 109 7.67 4.32 12.48
C PRO A 109 8.24 4.35 13.92
N ASN A 110 7.38 4.31 14.94
CA ASN A 110 7.76 4.34 16.35
C ASN A 110 7.45 3.06 17.11
N CYS A 111 6.77 2.08 16.49
CA CYS A 111 6.46 0.80 17.12
C CYS A 111 7.74 0.03 17.50
N GLU A 112 7.61 -1.00 18.35
CA GLU A 112 8.75 -1.78 18.85
C GLU A 112 9.61 -2.36 17.72
N ASN A 113 8.97 -2.90 16.68
CA ASN A 113 9.65 -3.42 15.50
C ASN A 113 10.40 -2.33 14.72
N ALA A 114 9.82 -1.13 14.61
CA ALA A 114 10.46 0.00 13.93
C ALA A 114 11.69 0.48 14.71
N GLN A 115 11.64 0.55 16.04
CA GLN A 115 12.78 0.93 16.86
C GLN A 115 13.92 -0.10 16.72
N LEU A 116 13.60 -1.39 16.76
CA LEU A 116 14.57 -2.46 16.57
C LEU A 116 15.20 -2.42 15.17
N TRP A 117 14.38 -2.18 14.14
CA TRP A 117 14.82 -2.04 12.76
C TRP A 117 15.80 -0.88 12.59
N LYS A 118 15.42 0.31 13.09
CA LYS A 118 16.26 1.52 13.05
C LYS A 118 17.58 1.29 13.77
N GLN A 119 17.56 0.69 14.96
CA GLN A 119 18.77 0.36 15.70
C GLN A 119 19.66 -0.62 14.94
N THR A 120 19.08 -1.65 14.33
CA THR A 120 19.82 -2.69 13.59
C THR A 120 20.52 -2.12 12.37
N LEU A 121 19.88 -1.18 11.67
CA LEU A 121 20.43 -0.52 10.48
C LEU A 121 21.29 0.73 10.78
N GLY A 122 21.32 1.19 12.04
CA GLY A 122 21.98 2.43 12.42
C GLY A 122 21.26 3.70 11.91
N LEU A 123 19.93 3.64 11.76
CA LEU A 123 19.10 4.80 11.42
C LEU A 123 18.84 5.67 12.67
N PRO A 124 18.60 6.99 12.50
CA PRO A 124 18.22 7.87 13.61
C PRO A 124 16.95 7.37 14.31
N THR A 125 16.97 7.31 15.65
CA THR A 125 15.83 6.89 16.48
C THR A 125 14.93 8.04 16.87
#